data_AF-A0A2N2PAZ0-F1
#
_entry.id   AF-A0A2N2PAZ0-F1
#
_cell.length_a   1.000
_cell.length_b   1.000
_cell.length_c   1.000
_cell.angle_alpha   90.00
_cell.angle_beta   90.00
_cell.angle_gamma   90.00
#
_symmetry.space_group_name_H-M   'P 1'
#
loop_
_entity.id
_entity.type
_entity.pdbx_description
1 polymer ?
#
loop_
_entity_poly.entity_id
_entity_poly.type
_entity_poly.pdbx_seq_one_letter_code
_entity_poly.pdbx_strand_id
1 'polypeptide(L)'
;MARKKSTLTKVPLIAAELLGLGLSFYLILISLGLLHGGVAPCPRGGIFACHSILTGDFSKIGPIPIALLGVIYFSFSLVMTLIQQKRDFLFWIKGAALVASLFFVAYLRAIEILWMKAICVWCWAVAFAALAQVYFAVPHFTPPLPKLTWGVRLGALLGTFVLFFAVSLGVAMMLPVDTKHDRADRILKAATEATKAAPTQIAQPVATPVKNQSPAAVSTPQANATVTPAPAKPAAVSVAQYDFPENEMTPEHMELKDRGWRVVTSGKAVEQAMGGKPLLMLTFDSDCKECQALIHGALRGKALDSVDVQKFAIEGMLLRGTLSDLVHNVPTLMLFDTKGNVIFKHEGRMGEAELVRALNNALALGAGG
;
A
#
# COMPACT_ATOMS: atom_id res chain seq x y z
N MET A 1 26.29 11.50 -49.67
CA MET A 1 25.51 12.22 -48.64
C MET A 1 24.17 11.54 -48.25
N ALA A 2 24.01 10.21 -48.36
CA ALA A 2 22.73 9.52 -48.12
C ALA A 2 22.50 8.97 -46.69
N ARG A 3 23.46 9.12 -45.76
CA ARG A 3 23.39 8.48 -44.42
C ARG A 3 22.63 9.29 -43.36
N LYS A 4 22.24 10.55 -43.64
CA LYS A 4 21.69 11.48 -42.62
C LYS A 4 20.17 11.32 -42.39
N LYS A 5 19.45 10.58 -43.24
CA LYS A 5 17.98 10.46 -43.16
C LYS A 5 17.49 9.40 -42.16
N SER A 6 18.33 8.45 -41.74
CA SER A 6 17.92 7.33 -40.88
C SER A 6 17.96 7.62 -39.37
N THR A 7 18.69 8.66 -38.94
CA THR A 7 18.76 9.02 -37.52
C THR A 7 17.54 9.80 -37.07
N LEU A 8 16.98 10.65 -37.95
CA LEU A 8 15.82 11.49 -37.62
C LEU A 8 14.55 10.68 -37.33
N THR A 9 14.39 9.51 -37.95
CA THR A 9 13.22 8.63 -37.72
C THR A 9 13.27 7.86 -36.40
N LYS A 10 14.46 7.73 -35.78
CA LYS A 10 14.64 6.99 -34.52
C LYS A 10 14.49 7.86 -33.28
N VAL A 11 14.70 9.17 -33.41
CA VAL A 11 14.57 10.14 -32.30
C VAL A 11 13.25 10.00 -31.53
N PRO A 12 12.05 9.99 -32.17
CA PRO A 12 10.80 9.91 -31.42
C PRO A 12 10.63 8.59 -30.68
N LEU A 13 11.15 7.49 -31.24
CA LEU A 13 11.14 6.18 -30.60
C LEU A 13 12.03 6.16 -29.34
N ILE A 14 13.26 6.67 -29.46
CA ILE A 14 14.20 6.75 -28.33
C ILE A 14 13.64 7.68 -27.24
N ALA A 15 13.01 8.80 -27.63
CA ALA A 15 12.38 9.71 -26.67
C ALA A 15 11.23 9.03 -25.91
N ALA A 16 10.37 8.25 -26.59
CA ALA A 16 9.30 7.49 -25.94
C ALA A 16 9.86 6.42 -24.97
N GLU A 17 10.94 5.75 -25.35
CA GLU A 17 11.63 4.76 -24.50
C GLU A 17 12.24 5.38 -23.25
N LEU A 18 12.91 6.53 -23.38
CA LEU A 18 13.47 7.28 -22.25
C LEU A 18 12.38 7.83 -21.33
N LEU A 19 11.28 8.32 -21.89
CA LEU A 19 10.13 8.80 -21.11
C LEU A 19 9.51 7.66 -20.30
N GLY A 20 9.25 6.52 -20.93
CA GLY A 20 8.73 5.32 -20.27
C GLY A 20 9.67 4.78 -19.19
N LEU A 21 10.98 4.79 -19.46
CA LEU A 21 12.00 4.42 -18.49
C LEU A 21 12.02 5.38 -17.28
N GLY A 22 12.00 6.69 -17.53
CA GLY A 22 11.97 7.71 -16.50
C GLY A 22 10.74 7.61 -15.60
N LEU A 23 9.55 7.41 -16.18
CA LEU A 23 8.31 7.20 -15.42
C LEU A 23 8.36 5.91 -14.60
N SER A 24 8.83 4.80 -15.18
CA SER A 24 8.93 3.52 -14.47
C SER A 24 9.94 3.58 -13.32
N PHE A 25 11.08 4.25 -13.54
CA PHE A 25 12.10 4.47 -12.53
C PHE A 25 11.64 5.46 -11.45
N TYR A 26 10.85 6.46 -11.79
CA TYR A 26 10.22 7.31 -10.78
C TYR A 26 9.28 6.50 -9.87
N LEU A 27 8.46 5.63 -10.47
CA LEU A 27 7.51 4.79 -9.71
C LEU A 27 8.20 3.72 -8.86
N ILE A 28 9.33 3.15 -9.31
CA ILE A 28 10.07 2.19 -8.48
C ILE A 28 10.61 2.86 -7.22
N LEU A 29 11.12 4.10 -7.33
CA LEU A 29 11.63 4.85 -6.17
C LEU A 29 10.52 5.21 -5.18
N ILE A 30 9.31 5.52 -5.65
CA ILE A 30 8.14 5.71 -4.77
C ILE A 30 7.74 4.40 -4.10
N SER A 31 7.65 3.30 -4.85
CA SER A 31 7.26 1.99 -4.33
C SER A 31 8.23 1.48 -3.26
N LEU A 32 9.53 1.80 -3.40
CA LEU A 32 10.55 1.50 -2.41
C LEU A 32 10.55 2.46 -1.21
N GLY A 33 9.69 3.48 -1.20
CA GLY A 33 9.61 4.48 -0.14
C GLY A 33 10.80 5.45 -0.09
N LEU A 34 11.66 5.46 -1.12
CA LEU A 34 12.83 6.34 -1.21
C LEU A 34 12.42 7.78 -1.53
N LEU A 35 11.29 7.97 -2.21
CA LEU A 35 10.71 9.28 -2.53
C LEU A 35 9.45 9.51 -1.70
N HIS A 36 9.31 10.73 -1.15
CA HIS A 36 8.10 11.24 -0.48
C HIS A 36 7.53 10.32 0.61
N GLY A 37 8.38 9.56 1.31
CA GLY A 37 7.93 8.60 2.33
C GLY A 37 7.05 7.46 1.80
N GLY A 38 7.02 7.25 0.48
CA GLY A 38 6.12 6.29 -0.19
C GLY A 38 4.73 6.87 -0.52
N VAL A 39 4.54 8.19 -0.41
CA VAL A 39 3.33 8.86 -0.87
C VAL A 39 3.53 9.32 -2.31
N ALA A 40 2.76 8.78 -3.25
CA ALA A 40 2.75 9.28 -4.62
C ALA A 40 2.07 10.67 -4.68
N PRO A 41 2.64 11.66 -5.39
CA PRO A 41 1.98 12.94 -5.62
C PRO A 41 0.82 12.71 -6.60
N CYS A 42 -0.36 12.50 -6.03
CA CYS A 42 -1.61 12.30 -6.74
C CYS A 42 -2.73 12.78 -5.80
N PRO A 43 -3.79 13.42 -6.32
CA PRO A 43 -4.91 13.85 -5.50
C PRO A 43 -5.44 12.66 -4.71
N ARG A 44 -5.52 12.78 -3.39
CA ARG A 44 -6.20 11.80 -2.54
C ARG A 44 -7.69 12.13 -2.57
N GLY A 45 -8.46 11.40 -3.37
CA GLY A 45 -9.92 11.52 -3.36
C GLY A 45 -10.61 11.14 -4.67
N GLY A 46 -11.69 10.38 -4.55
CA GLY A 46 -12.60 10.04 -5.64
C GLY A 46 -12.06 8.98 -6.58
N ILE A 47 -12.18 9.20 -7.89
CA ILE A 47 -11.81 8.22 -8.93
C ILE A 47 -10.27 8.07 -9.03
N PHE A 48 -9.50 9.01 -8.49
CA PHE A 48 -8.04 8.97 -8.54
C PHE A 48 -7.46 8.45 -7.22
N ALA A 49 -6.96 7.21 -7.23
CA ALA A 49 -6.36 6.56 -6.05
C ALA A 49 -4.98 5.97 -6.37
N CYS A 50 -4.06 6.80 -6.86
CA CYS A 50 -2.72 6.33 -7.25
C CYS A 50 -1.96 5.66 -6.10
N HIS A 51 -2.14 6.15 -4.87
CA HIS A 51 -1.44 5.61 -3.71
C HIS A 51 -1.85 4.16 -3.44
N SER A 52 -3.16 3.89 -3.33
CA SER A 52 -3.68 2.53 -3.11
C SER A 52 -3.22 1.56 -4.21
N ILE A 53 -3.20 2.00 -5.46
CA ILE A 53 -2.72 1.19 -6.59
C ILE A 53 -1.22 0.89 -6.51
N LEU A 54 -0.40 1.84 -6.05
CA LEU A 54 1.06 1.70 -6.00
C LEU A 54 1.58 0.98 -4.75
N THR A 55 0.83 0.99 -3.66
CA THR A 55 1.20 0.30 -2.40
C THR A 55 0.45 -1.01 -2.17
N GLY A 56 -0.70 -1.20 -2.83
CA GLY A 56 -1.54 -2.37 -2.65
C GLY A 56 -0.92 -3.66 -3.19
N ASP A 57 -1.57 -4.79 -2.89
CA ASP A 57 -1.07 -6.13 -3.23
C ASP A 57 -0.86 -6.33 -4.74
N PHE A 58 -1.67 -5.67 -5.58
CA PHE A 58 -1.53 -5.72 -7.03
C PHE A 58 -0.32 -4.97 -7.59
N SER A 59 0.38 -4.17 -6.77
CA SER A 59 1.60 -3.47 -7.19
C SER A 59 2.83 -4.39 -7.26
N LYS A 60 2.71 -5.63 -6.76
CA LYS A 60 3.80 -6.59 -6.65
C LYS A 60 3.39 -7.93 -7.25
N ILE A 61 4.31 -8.56 -7.98
CA ILE A 61 4.18 -9.95 -8.42
C ILE A 61 5.22 -10.73 -7.62
N GLY A 62 4.76 -11.38 -6.54
CA GLY A 62 5.64 -11.94 -5.53
C GLY A 62 6.47 -10.83 -4.85
N PRO A 63 7.80 -10.96 -4.75
CA PRO A 63 8.65 -9.92 -4.16
C PRO A 63 8.98 -8.77 -5.11
N ILE A 64 8.59 -8.86 -6.39
CA ILE A 64 9.04 -7.94 -7.45
C ILE A 64 7.98 -6.86 -7.68
N PRO A 65 8.32 -5.57 -7.50
CA PRO A 65 7.41 -4.47 -7.85
C PRO A 65 7.15 -4.44 -9.37
N ILE A 66 5.92 -4.21 -9.78
CA ILE A 66 5.56 -4.10 -11.21
C ILE A 66 6.29 -2.96 -11.90
N ALA A 67 6.59 -1.87 -11.17
CA ALA A 67 7.39 -0.77 -11.69
C ALA A 67 8.79 -1.23 -12.17
N LEU A 68 9.38 -2.24 -11.52
CA LEU A 68 10.67 -2.80 -11.94
C LEU A 68 10.58 -3.53 -13.27
N LEU A 69 9.46 -4.23 -13.55
CA LEU A 69 9.22 -4.84 -14.86
C LEU A 69 9.17 -3.78 -15.96
N GLY A 70 8.57 -2.62 -15.70
CA GLY A 70 8.60 -1.47 -16.59
C GLY A 70 10.02 -0.98 -16.88
N VAL A 71 10.84 -0.81 -15.83
CA VAL A 71 12.26 -0.40 -15.98
C VAL A 71 13.05 -1.40 -16.81
N ILE A 72 12.90 -2.70 -16.54
CA ILE A 72 13.56 -3.77 -17.30
C ILE A 72 13.13 -3.73 -18.77
N TYR A 73 11.82 -3.63 -19.03
CA TYR A 73 11.27 -3.59 -20.37
C TYR A 73 11.77 -2.37 -21.18
N PHE A 74 11.65 -1.15 -20.65
CA PHE A 74 12.07 0.05 -21.37
C PHE A 74 13.59 0.09 -21.56
N SER A 75 14.37 -0.37 -20.57
CA SER A 75 15.82 -0.48 -20.70
C SER A 75 16.22 -1.50 -21.77
N PHE A 76 15.60 -2.69 -21.75
CA PHE A 76 15.82 -3.72 -22.75
C PHE A 76 15.47 -3.23 -24.16
N SER A 77 14.31 -2.58 -24.32
CA SER A 77 13.88 -2.09 -25.63
C SER A 77 14.78 -0.95 -26.13
N LEU A 78 15.21 -0.05 -25.25
CA LEU A 78 16.18 1.01 -25.57
C LEU A 78 17.50 0.43 -26.06
N VAL A 79 18.05 -0.56 -25.36
CA VAL A 79 19.28 -1.27 -25.77
C VAL A 79 19.09 -1.93 -27.14
N MET A 80 17.94 -2.57 -27.37
CA MET A 80 17.61 -3.18 -28.68
C MET A 80 17.49 -2.13 -29.80
N THR A 81 16.93 -0.95 -29.53
CA THR A 81 16.87 0.18 -30.47
C THR A 81 18.27 0.64 -30.90
N LEU A 82 19.21 0.66 -29.97
CA LEU A 82 20.59 1.09 -30.22
C LEU A 82 21.40 0.02 -30.99
N ILE A 83 21.21 -1.27 -30.70
CA ILE A 83 22.00 -2.38 -31.27
C ILE A 83 21.48 -2.85 -32.64
N GLN A 84 20.23 -2.52 -33.02
CA GLN A 84 19.49 -3.11 -34.15
C GLN A 84 20.06 -2.95 -35.57
N GLN A 85 21.32 -2.53 -35.77
CA GLN A 85 21.87 -2.21 -37.08
C GLN A 85 22.06 -3.41 -38.04
N LYS A 86 22.12 -4.68 -37.60
CA LYS A 86 22.56 -5.79 -38.49
C LYS A 86 21.99 -7.20 -38.25
N ARG A 87 21.02 -7.43 -37.36
CA ARG A 87 20.57 -8.80 -37.03
C ARG A 87 19.05 -8.95 -37.10
N ASP A 88 18.58 -9.74 -38.07
CA ASP A 88 17.15 -10.04 -38.29
C ASP A 88 16.49 -10.73 -37.09
N PHE A 89 17.25 -11.50 -36.31
CA PHE A 89 16.73 -12.14 -35.10
C PHE A 89 16.37 -11.14 -33.98
N LEU A 90 17.19 -10.09 -33.78
CA LEU A 90 16.93 -9.06 -32.77
C LEU A 90 15.67 -8.26 -33.10
N PHE A 91 15.34 -8.16 -34.38
CA PHE A 91 14.11 -7.55 -34.83
C PHE A 91 12.88 -8.33 -34.35
N TRP A 92 12.83 -9.65 -34.58
CA TRP A 92 11.72 -10.47 -34.10
C TRP A 92 11.57 -10.45 -32.58
N ILE A 93 12.67 -10.51 -31.84
CA ILE A 93 12.63 -10.39 -30.37
C ILE A 93 12.02 -9.05 -29.94
N LYS A 94 12.45 -7.95 -30.55
CA LYS A 94 11.90 -6.62 -30.22
C LYS A 94 10.41 -6.53 -30.56
N GLY A 95 9.99 -7.09 -31.69
CA GLY A 95 8.58 -7.18 -32.07
C GLY A 95 7.76 -7.94 -31.03
N ALA A 96 8.24 -9.11 -30.59
CA ALA A 96 7.60 -9.89 -29.54
C ALA A 96 7.52 -9.14 -28.20
N ALA A 97 8.59 -8.43 -27.81
CA ALA A 97 8.62 -7.62 -26.60
C ALA A 97 7.60 -6.47 -26.64
N LEU A 98 7.43 -5.81 -27.79
CA LEU A 98 6.43 -4.75 -27.97
C LEU A 98 4.99 -5.29 -27.83
N VAL A 99 4.71 -6.45 -28.43
CA VAL A 99 3.40 -7.10 -28.32
C VAL A 99 3.13 -7.55 -26.87
N ALA A 100 4.12 -8.16 -26.22
CA ALA A 100 4.03 -8.55 -24.82
C ALA A 100 3.78 -7.34 -23.91
N SER A 101 4.45 -6.21 -24.17
CA SER A 101 4.21 -4.96 -23.44
C SER A 101 2.80 -4.43 -23.61
N LEU A 102 2.24 -4.43 -24.84
CA LEU A 102 0.86 -4.00 -25.06
C LEU A 102 -0.13 -4.85 -24.27
N PHE A 103 0.03 -6.17 -24.35
CA PHE A 103 -0.82 -7.11 -23.63
C PHE A 103 -0.71 -6.88 -22.12
N PHE A 104 0.50 -6.76 -21.59
CA PHE A 104 0.72 -6.53 -20.17
C PHE A 104 0.14 -5.19 -19.67
N VAL A 105 0.33 -4.11 -20.43
CA VAL A 105 -0.23 -2.80 -20.08
C VAL A 105 -1.76 -2.84 -20.11
N ALA A 106 -2.37 -3.45 -21.14
CA ALA A 106 -3.81 -3.61 -21.23
C ALA A 106 -4.37 -4.44 -20.07
N TYR A 107 -3.70 -5.53 -19.70
CA TYR A 107 -4.03 -6.35 -18.54
C TYR A 107 -4.02 -5.56 -17.23
N LEU A 108 -2.98 -4.77 -16.98
CA LEU A 108 -2.92 -3.93 -15.78
C LEU A 108 -4.02 -2.85 -15.76
N ARG A 109 -4.37 -2.26 -16.91
CA ARG A 109 -5.51 -1.32 -16.99
C ARG A 109 -6.83 -2.02 -16.67
N ALA A 110 -7.01 -3.26 -17.16
CA ALA A 110 -8.22 -4.03 -16.91
C ALA A 110 -8.39 -4.33 -15.41
N ILE A 111 -7.31 -4.69 -14.71
CA ILE A 111 -7.33 -4.89 -13.25
C ILE A 111 -7.70 -3.61 -12.51
N GLU A 112 -7.09 -2.47 -12.86
CA GLU A 112 -7.38 -1.18 -12.20
C GLU A 112 -8.86 -0.84 -12.28
N ILE A 113 -9.48 -1.01 -13.46
CA ILE A 113 -10.87 -0.64 -13.69
C ILE A 113 -11.83 -1.63 -13.01
N LEU A 114 -11.59 -2.94 -13.13
CA LEU A 114 -12.51 -3.94 -12.62
C LEU A 114 -12.46 -4.10 -11.11
N TRP A 115 -11.26 -4.14 -10.52
CA TRP A 115 -11.10 -4.55 -9.12
C TRP A 115 -10.92 -3.37 -8.20
N MET A 116 -10.08 -2.41 -8.58
CA MET A 116 -9.83 -1.23 -7.75
C MET A 116 -10.88 -0.14 -7.94
N LYS A 117 -11.57 -0.14 -9.10
CA LYS A 117 -12.51 0.93 -9.50
C LYS A 117 -11.90 2.33 -9.39
N ALA A 118 -10.58 2.41 -9.56
CA ALA A 118 -9.80 3.61 -9.41
C ALA A 118 -8.79 3.75 -10.55
N ILE A 119 -8.40 4.99 -10.83
CA ILE A 119 -7.53 5.35 -11.94
C ILE A 119 -6.22 5.90 -11.37
N CYS A 120 -5.10 5.26 -11.70
CA CYS A 120 -3.78 5.80 -11.40
C CYS A 120 -3.25 6.61 -12.60
N VAL A 121 -3.17 7.93 -12.45
CA VAL A 121 -2.67 8.85 -13.49
C VAL A 121 -1.26 8.45 -13.94
N TRP A 122 -0.40 8.05 -13.00
CA TRP A 122 0.97 7.63 -13.29
C TRP A 122 1.05 6.34 -14.09
N CYS A 123 0.23 5.36 -13.76
CA CYS A 123 0.20 4.10 -14.51
C CYS A 123 -0.36 4.31 -15.93
N TRP A 124 -1.32 5.22 -16.10
CA TRP A 124 -1.78 5.65 -17.42
C TRP A 124 -0.71 6.40 -18.21
N ALA A 125 0.10 7.25 -17.56
CA ALA A 125 1.24 7.89 -18.21
C ALA A 125 2.25 6.86 -18.75
N VAL A 126 2.56 5.81 -17.99
CA VAL A 126 3.40 4.68 -18.45
C VAL A 126 2.74 3.93 -19.61
N ALA A 127 1.42 3.71 -19.54
CA ALA A 127 0.66 3.09 -20.63
C ALA A 127 0.73 3.91 -21.92
N PHE A 128 0.59 5.23 -21.83
CA PHE A 128 0.74 6.14 -22.96
C PHE A 128 2.17 6.12 -23.53
N ALA A 129 3.20 6.06 -22.68
CA ALA A 129 4.58 5.93 -23.13
C ALA A 129 4.83 4.61 -23.90
N ALA A 130 4.28 3.50 -23.41
CA ALA A 130 4.33 2.20 -24.10
C ALA A 130 3.58 2.24 -25.44
N LEU A 131 2.39 2.84 -25.49
CA LEU A 131 1.62 3.01 -26.73
C LEU A 131 2.37 3.89 -27.75
N ALA A 132 2.95 5.00 -27.29
CA ALA A 132 3.78 5.87 -28.13
C ALA A 132 5.00 5.12 -28.68
N GLN A 133 5.65 4.31 -27.86
CA GLN A 133 6.75 3.46 -28.30
C GLN A 133 6.33 2.51 -29.41
N VAL A 134 5.21 1.80 -29.26
CA VAL A 134 4.70 0.91 -30.31
C VAL A 134 4.36 1.70 -31.56
N TYR A 135 3.67 2.83 -31.42
CA TYR A 135 3.30 3.70 -32.52
C TYR A 135 4.51 4.11 -33.38
N PHE A 136 5.60 4.53 -32.75
CA PHE A 136 6.84 4.90 -33.45
C PHE A 136 7.66 3.70 -33.92
N ALA A 137 7.47 2.54 -33.30
CA ALA A 137 8.13 1.31 -33.71
C ALA A 137 7.50 0.69 -34.97
N VAL A 138 6.17 0.74 -35.13
CA VAL A 138 5.44 0.08 -36.25
C VAL A 138 6.02 0.36 -37.64
N PRO A 139 6.38 1.60 -38.03
CA PRO A 139 6.97 1.87 -39.35
C PRO A 139 8.31 1.19 -39.60
N HIS A 140 9.01 0.77 -38.55
CA HIS A 140 10.23 -0.02 -38.65
C HIS A 140 9.93 -1.51 -38.85
N PHE A 141 8.78 -1.98 -38.36
CA PHE A 141 8.37 -3.38 -38.41
C PHE A 141 7.63 -3.77 -39.68
N THR A 142 6.81 -2.87 -40.21
CA THR A 142 6.04 -3.14 -41.42
C THR A 142 6.86 -2.79 -42.67
N PRO A 143 6.83 -3.61 -43.74
CA PRO A 143 7.31 -3.16 -45.05
C PRO A 143 6.60 -1.85 -45.44
N PRO A 144 7.15 -1.05 -46.37
CA PRO A 144 6.59 0.25 -46.73
C PRO A 144 5.15 0.09 -47.25
N LEU A 145 4.19 0.16 -46.35
CA LEU A 145 2.79 0.04 -46.67
C LEU A 145 2.41 1.25 -47.54
N PRO A 146 1.55 1.06 -48.56
CA PRO A 146 1.01 2.17 -49.34
C PRO A 146 0.46 3.22 -48.39
N LYS A 147 0.71 4.51 -48.72
CA LYS A 147 0.53 5.71 -47.87
C LYS A 147 -0.70 5.65 -46.94
N LEU A 148 -0.54 4.95 -45.82
CA LEU A 148 -1.58 4.82 -44.83
C LEU A 148 -1.65 6.14 -44.09
N THR A 149 -2.81 6.80 -44.11
CA THR A 149 -2.99 8.09 -43.44
C THR A 149 -2.75 7.91 -41.94
N TRP A 150 -2.24 8.97 -41.30
CA TRP A 150 -1.92 8.97 -39.87
C TRP A 150 -3.10 8.50 -39.00
N GLY A 151 -4.33 8.85 -39.38
CA GLY A 151 -5.56 8.44 -38.69
C GLY A 151 -5.81 6.93 -38.72
N VAL A 152 -5.51 6.25 -39.83
CA VAL A 152 -5.70 4.78 -39.92
C VAL A 152 -4.66 4.05 -39.05
N ARG A 153 -3.43 4.57 -38.95
CA ARG A 153 -2.42 4.00 -38.04
C ARG A 153 -2.82 4.15 -36.58
N LEU A 154 -3.32 5.32 -36.20
CA LEU A 154 -3.81 5.58 -34.85
C LEU A 154 -5.03 4.70 -34.55
N GLY A 155 -5.97 4.59 -35.49
CA GLY A 155 -7.14 3.72 -35.38
C GLY A 155 -6.77 2.24 -35.22
N ALA A 156 -5.81 1.73 -35.99
CA ALA A 156 -5.32 0.36 -35.85
C ALA A 156 -4.67 0.11 -34.49
N LEU A 157 -3.87 1.06 -33.99
CA LEU A 157 -3.23 0.94 -32.68
C LEU A 157 -4.24 1.00 -31.54
N LEU A 158 -5.18 1.95 -31.57
CA LEU A 158 -6.25 2.05 -30.57
C LEU A 158 -7.17 0.84 -30.63
N GLY A 159 -7.55 0.38 -31.81
CA GLY A 159 -8.36 -0.83 -31.99
C GLY A 159 -7.66 -2.08 -31.44
N THR A 160 -6.36 -2.22 -31.69
CA THR A 160 -5.55 -3.32 -31.14
C THR A 160 -5.47 -3.25 -29.62
N PHE A 161 -5.30 -2.04 -29.06
CA PHE A 161 -5.29 -1.84 -27.61
C PHE A 161 -6.65 -2.17 -26.98
N VAL A 162 -7.75 -1.72 -27.57
CA VAL A 162 -9.13 -2.04 -27.11
C VAL A 162 -9.39 -3.54 -27.19
N LEU A 163 -8.95 -4.22 -28.25
CA LEU A 163 -9.05 -5.66 -28.38
C LEU A 163 -8.29 -6.38 -27.25
N PHE A 164 -7.02 -6.03 -27.02
CA PHE A 164 -6.23 -6.62 -25.94
C PHE A 164 -6.81 -6.32 -24.57
N PHE A 165 -7.35 -5.11 -24.37
CA PHE A 165 -8.05 -4.75 -23.15
C PHE A 165 -9.28 -5.62 -22.94
N ALA A 166 -10.14 -5.81 -23.96
CA ALA A 166 -11.32 -6.66 -23.89
C ALA A 166 -10.97 -8.14 -23.63
N VAL A 167 -9.93 -8.66 -24.30
CA VAL A 167 -9.43 -10.03 -24.05
C VAL A 167 -8.91 -10.16 -22.62
N SER A 168 -8.11 -9.20 -22.16
CA SER A 168 -7.58 -9.19 -20.79
C SER A 168 -8.69 -9.09 -19.75
N LEU A 169 -9.74 -8.32 -20.04
CA LEU A 169 -10.95 -8.21 -19.23
C LEU A 169 -11.64 -9.57 -19.10
N GLY A 170 -11.84 -10.27 -20.22
CA GLY A 170 -12.43 -11.61 -20.25
C GLY A 170 -11.59 -12.62 -19.46
N VAL A 171 -10.27 -12.61 -19.63
CA VAL A 171 -9.34 -13.46 -18.87
C VAL A 171 -9.39 -13.14 -17.37
N ALA A 172 -9.36 -11.86 -17.00
CA ALA A 172 -9.41 -11.42 -15.61
C ALA A 172 -10.74 -11.82 -14.92
N MET A 173 -11.85 -11.85 -15.66
CA MET A 173 -13.13 -12.36 -15.15
C MET A 173 -13.19 -13.89 -15.05
N MET A 174 -12.45 -14.62 -15.90
CA MET A 174 -12.42 -16.09 -15.88
C MET A 174 -11.46 -16.66 -14.86
N LEU A 175 -10.37 -15.95 -14.55
CA LEU A 175 -9.46 -16.39 -13.50
C LEU A 175 -10.22 -16.35 -12.17
N PRO A 176 -10.32 -17.47 -11.43
CA PRO A 176 -10.85 -17.45 -10.08
C PRO A 176 -9.87 -16.64 -9.26
N VAL A 177 -10.20 -15.37 -9.14
CA VAL A 177 -9.59 -14.48 -8.19
C VAL A 177 -10.00 -15.04 -6.85
N ASP A 178 -9.12 -15.84 -6.25
CA ASP A 178 -9.23 -16.14 -4.84
C ASP A 178 -8.89 -14.81 -4.15
N THR A 179 -9.90 -13.92 -4.09
CA THR A 179 -9.83 -12.67 -3.37
C THR A 179 -9.42 -13.08 -1.97
N LYS A 180 -8.20 -12.76 -1.56
CA LYS A 180 -7.77 -13.01 -0.18
C LYS A 180 -8.78 -12.39 0.82
N HIS A 181 -9.53 -11.37 0.40
CA HIS A 181 -10.70 -10.87 1.10
C HIS A 181 -11.80 -11.91 1.35
N ASP A 182 -12.19 -12.74 0.38
CA ASP A 182 -13.19 -13.80 0.62
C ASP A 182 -12.69 -14.87 1.58
N ARG A 183 -11.36 -15.05 1.69
CA ARG A 183 -10.76 -15.97 2.66
C ARG A 183 -10.82 -15.39 4.07
N ALA A 184 -10.52 -14.11 4.23
CA ALA A 184 -10.68 -13.40 5.51
C ALA A 184 -12.14 -13.41 5.96
N ASP A 185 -13.08 -13.11 5.06
CA ASP A 185 -14.52 -13.14 5.35
C ASP A 185 -15.03 -14.54 5.70
N ARG A 186 -14.51 -15.58 5.03
CA ARG A 186 -14.85 -16.98 5.36
C ARG A 186 -14.30 -17.39 6.71
N ILE A 187 -13.08 -16.98 7.07
CA ILE A 187 -12.51 -17.23 8.40
C ILE A 187 -13.30 -16.49 9.46
N LEU A 188 -13.69 -15.24 9.21
CA LEU A 188 -14.51 -14.45 10.13
C LEU A 188 -15.90 -15.08 10.33
N LYS A 189 -16.57 -15.50 9.25
CA LYS A 189 -17.86 -16.20 9.33
C LYS A 189 -17.72 -17.53 10.07
N ALA A 190 -16.71 -18.33 9.75
CA ALA A 190 -16.45 -19.61 10.43
C ALA A 190 -16.15 -19.41 11.92
N ALA A 191 -15.37 -18.39 12.29
CA ALA A 191 -15.11 -18.05 13.69
C ALA A 191 -16.40 -17.58 14.41
N THR A 192 -17.23 -16.79 13.74
CA THR A 192 -18.51 -16.31 14.29
C THR A 192 -19.50 -17.46 14.49
N GLU A 193 -19.56 -18.40 13.55
CA GLU A 193 -20.38 -19.61 13.65
C GLU A 193 -19.87 -20.57 14.73
N ALA A 194 -18.55 -20.76 14.84
CA ALA A 194 -17.95 -21.55 15.92
C ALA A 194 -18.24 -20.95 17.30
N THR A 195 -18.26 -19.62 17.42
CA THR A 195 -18.58 -18.92 18.68
C THR A 195 -20.07 -19.06 19.05
N LYS A 196 -20.97 -19.13 18.06
CA LYS A 196 -22.40 -19.40 18.29
C LYS A 196 -22.69 -20.86 18.64
N ALA A 197 -21.88 -21.80 18.16
CA ALA A 197 -22.11 -23.24 18.34
C ALA A 197 -21.49 -23.81 19.63
N ALA A 198 -20.62 -23.07 20.31
CA ALA A 198 -20.05 -23.51 21.59
C ALA A 198 -21.00 -23.18 22.76
N PRO A 199 -21.70 -24.16 23.36
CA PRO A 199 -22.40 -23.93 24.62
C PRO A 199 -21.39 -23.53 25.69
N THR A 200 -21.71 -22.46 26.42
CA THR A 200 -20.95 -21.95 27.58
C THR A 200 -20.77 -23.02 28.64
N GLN A 201 -19.76 -23.88 28.50
CA GLN A 201 -19.24 -24.67 29.61
C GLN A 201 -18.19 -23.81 30.31
N ILE A 202 -18.62 -23.21 31.43
CA ILE A 202 -17.75 -22.58 32.40
C ILE A 202 -16.87 -23.71 32.98
N ALA A 203 -15.75 -24.00 32.35
CA ALA A 203 -14.76 -24.91 32.88
C ALA A 203 -14.10 -24.22 34.08
N GLN A 204 -14.34 -24.78 35.27
CA GLN A 204 -13.68 -24.37 36.51
C GLN A 204 -12.16 -24.48 36.36
N PRO A 205 -11.38 -23.52 36.92
CA PRO A 205 -9.94 -23.56 36.86
C PRO A 205 -9.41 -24.74 37.70
N VAL A 206 -8.91 -25.78 37.02
CA VAL A 206 -8.14 -26.86 37.64
C VAL A 206 -6.76 -26.30 37.96
N ALA A 207 -6.50 -26.06 39.24
CA ALA A 207 -5.19 -25.70 39.76
C ALA A 207 -4.17 -26.81 39.43
N THR A 208 -3.20 -26.49 38.58
CA THR A 208 -2.05 -27.37 38.34
C THR A 208 -0.90 -26.91 39.26
N PRO A 209 -0.23 -27.82 39.99
CA PRO A 209 0.83 -27.44 40.92
C PRO A 209 2.13 -27.13 40.17
N VAL A 210 2.63 -25.91 40.39
CA VAL A 210 3.94 -25.43 39.90
C VAL A 210 5.04 -26.17 40.65
N LYS A 211 5.80 -27.00 39.92
CA LYS A 211 6.99 -27.69 40.43
C LYS A 211 8.17 -26.71 40.41
N ASN A 212 8.61 -26.31 41.60
CA ASN A 212 9.83 -25.54 41.84
C ASN A 212 11.05 -26.23 41.23
N GLN A 213 11.74 -25.57 40.30
CA GLN A 213 13.11 -25.92 39.89
C GLN A 213 14.04 -24.76 40.20
N SER A 214 14.99 -25.05 41.08
CA SER A 214 16.08 -24.17 41.53
C SER A 214 17.20 -24.16 40.47
N PRO A 215 17.77 -23.00 40.08
CA PRO A 215 18.90 -22.97 39.16
C PRO A 215 20.24 -23.09 39.89
N ALA A 216 21.09 -23.99 39.36
CA ALA A 216 22.49 -24.13 39.72
C ALA A 216 23.33 -22.94 39.24
N ALA A 217 24.30 -22.55 40.07
CA ALA A 217 25.26 -21.49 39.84
C ALA A 217 26.18 -21.79 38.64
N VAL A 218 26.33 -20.82 37.75
CA VAL A 218 27.39 -20.78 36.72
C VAL A 218 28.19 -19.51 36.91
N SER A 219 29.49 -19.69 37.11
CA SER A 219 30.51 -18.67 37.35
C SER A 219 30.85 -17.86 36.10
N THR A 220 30.98 -16.55 36.28
CA THR A 220 31.34 -15.51 35.32
C THR A 220 32.85 -15.48 34.98
N PRO A 221 33.25 -15.22 33.73
CA PRO A 221 34.58 -14.70 33.40
C PRO A 221 34.60 -13.16 33.41
N GLN A 222 35.59 -12.57 34.08
CA GLN A 222 35.89 -11.13 34.05
C GLN A 222 36.27 -10.69 32.64
N ALA A 223 35.55 -9.68 32.11
CA ALA A 223 35.93 -8.95 30.89
C ALA A 223 36.13 -7.46 31.21
N ASN A 224 37.23 -6.93 30.69
CA ASN A 224 37.75 -5.58 30.89
C ASN A 224 36.73 -4.48 30.58
N ALA A 225 36.68 -3.49 31.47
CA ALA A 225 35.90 -2.27 31.32
C ALA A 225 36.54 -1.34 30.28
N THR A 226 36.00 -1.34 29.07
CA THR A 226 36.15 -0.21 28.14
C THR A 226 35.05 0.79 28.47
N VAL A 227 35.45 1.98 28.90
CA VAL A 227 34.55 3.11 29.19
C VAL A 227 33.92 3.60 27.88
N THR A 228 32.77 3.05 27.53
CA THR A 228 31.90 3.59 26.47
C THR A 228 31.14 4.77 27.05
N PRO A 229 31.22 5.99 26.48
CA PRO A 229 30.44 7.12 26.93
C PRO A 229 28.95 6.78 26.84
N ALA A 230 28.21 7.06 27.92
CA ALA A 230 26.78 6.80 28.01
C ALA A 230 26.07 7.39 26.77
N PRO A 231 25.26 6.60 26.04
CA PRO A 231 24.53 7.12 24.88
C PRO A 231 23.67 8.29 25.37
N ALA A 232 23.92 9.46 24.80
CA ALA A 232 23.13 10.64 25.07
C ALA A 232 21.65 10.30 24.87
N LYS A 233 20.84 10.51 25.91
CA LYS A 233 19.39 10.30 25.88
C LYS A 233 18.87 10.98 24.60
N PRO A 234 18.33 10.24 23.62
CA PRO A 234 17.90 10.83 22.36
C PRO A 234 16.95 11.98 22.69
N ALA A 235 17.25 13.15 22.14
CA ALA A 235 16.41 14.32 22.32
C ALA A 235 14.97 13.92 22.00
N ALA A 236 14.05 14.20 22.91
CA ALA A 236 12.64 13.85 22.74
C ALA A 236 12.16 14.50 21.44
N VAL A 237 12.02 13.69 20.37
CA VAL A 237 11.49 14.14 19.09
C VAL A 237 10.06 14.59 19.38
N SER A 238 9.78 15.88 19.19
CA SER A 238 8.46 16.42 19.47
C SER A 238 7.46 15.76 18.53
N VAL A 239 6.45 15.09 19.08
CA VAL A 239 5.36 14.44 18.34
C VAL A 239 4.71 15.38 17.31
N ALA A 240 4.77 16.71 17.54
CA ALA A 240 4.31 17.76 16.62
C ALA A 240 4.89 17.68 15.20
N GLN A 241 6.04 17.03 14.98
CA GLN A 241 6.62 16.87 13.65
C GLN A 241 5.83 15.90 12.76
N TYR A 242 4.96 15.08 13.34
CA TYR A 242 4.21 14.04 12.62
C TYR A 242 2.73 14.35 12.43
N ASP A 243 2.29 15.54 12.81
CA ASP A 243 0.92 15.98 12.60
C ASP A 243 0.66 16.19 11.10
N PHE A 244 -0.54 15.80 10.66
CA PHE A 244 -0.98 16.04 9.29
C PHE A 244 -0.97 17.54 8.96
N PRO A 245 -0.45 17.96 7.79
CA PRO A 245 -0.55 19.35 7.37
C PRO A 245 -2.02 19.68 7.08
N GLU A 246 -2.48 20.82 7.58
CA GLU A 246 -3.91 21.18 7.62
C GLU A 246 -4.57 21.27 6.24
N ASN A 247 -3.79 21.61 5.21
CA ASN A 247 -4.23 21.65 3.81
C ASN A 247 -4.42 20.27 3.16
N GLU A 248 -3.97 19.18 3.80
CA GLU A 248 -4.14 17.80 3.32
C GLU A 248 -5.18 17.01 4.13
N MET A 249 -5.82 17.62 5.13
CA MET A 249 -6.81 16.95 5.99
C MET A 249 -8.12 16.70 5.24
N THR A 250 -8.61 15.46 5.30
CA THR A 250 -9.99 15.11 4.91
C THR A 250 -10.99 15.60 5.97
N PRO A 251 -12.31 15.64 5.67
CA PRO A 251 -13.33 15.98 6.67
C PRO A 251 -13.26 15.12 7.94
N GLU A 252 -12.94 13.83 7.81
CA GLU A 252 -12.79 12.91 8.94
C GLU A 252 -11.60 13.27 9.83
N HIS A 253 -10.49 13.71 9.21
CA HIS A 253 -9.32 14.20 9.95
C HIS A 253 -9.64 15.44 10.77
N MET A 254 -10.35 16.41 10.17
CA MET A 254 -10.78 17.62 10.84
C MET A 254 -11.73 17.29 12.01
N GLU A 255 -12.71 16.42 11.79
CA GLU A 255 -13.65 15.99 12.83
C GLU A 255 -12.95 15.30 14.01
N LEU A 256 -11.96 14.44 13.74
CA LEU A 256 -11.15 13.79 14.78
C LEU A 256 -10.31 14.82 15.55
N LYS A 257 -9.66 15.76 14.84
CA LYS A 257 -8.86 16.84 15.43
C LYS A 257 -9.70 17.74 16.34
N ASP A 258 -10.88 18.14 15.89
CA ASP A 258 -11.83 18.96 16.67
C ASP A 258 -12.28 18.28 17.96
N ARG A 259 -12.20 16.95 18.02
CA ARG A 259 -12.51 16.12 19.19
C ARG A 259 -11.28 15.74 20.02
N GLY A 260 -10.17 16.42 19.79
CA GLY A 260 -8.92 16.24 20.54
C GLY A 260 -8.17 14.95 20.21
N TRP A 261 -8.43 14.32 19.06
CA TRP A 261 -7.56 13.27 18.54
C TRP A 261 -6.35 13.90 17.86
N ARG A 262 -5.18 13.29 18.06
CA ARG A 262 -3.98 13.62 17.28
C ARG A 262 -3.94 12.75 16.05
N VAL A 263 -4.16 13.34 14.88
CA VAL A 263 -4.03 12.64 13.62
C VAL A 263 -2.56 12.63 13.20
N VAL A 264 -1.95 11.45 13.17
CA VAL A 264 -0.54 11.27 12.84
C VAL A 264 -0.32 10.64 11.47
N THR A 265 0.80 11.00 10.84
CA THR A 265 1.17 10.56 9.49
C THR A 265 2.05 9.29 9.45
N SER A 266 2.41 8.73 10.61
CA SER A 266 3.32 7.58 10.69
C SER A 266 3.10 6.74 11.93
N GLY A 267 3.14 5.40 11.79
CA GLY A 267 3.13 4.47 12.91
C GLY A 267 4.25 4.73 13.93
N LYS A 268 5.41 5.22 13.48
CA LYS A 268 6.52 5.60 14.38
C LYS A 268 6.14 6.71 15.38
N ALA A 269 5.25 7.62 14.99
CA ALA A 269 4.80 8.68 15.88
C ALA A 269 3.95 8.11 17.03
N VAL A 270 3.13 7.09 16.73
CA VAL A 270 2.38 6.35 17.75
C VAL A 270 3.34 5.60 18.65
N GLU A 271 4.33 4.90 18.09
CA GLU A 271 5.34 4.16 18.85
C GLU A 271 6.14 5.06 19.80
N GLN A 272 6.50 6.26 19.35
CA GLN A 272 7.20 7.25 20.19
C GLN A 272 6.33 7.86 21.29
N ALA A 273 4.99 7.86 21.11
CA ALA A 273 4.05 8.35 22.13
C ALA A 273 3.74 7.29 23.21
N MET A 274 4.05 6.01 22.95
CA MET A 274 3.98 4.95 23.96
C MET A 274 5.05 5.18 25.05
N GLY A 275 4.76 4.76 26.29
CA GLY A 275 5.71 4.92 27.42
C GLY A 275 5.34 5.98 28.46
N GLY A 276 4.36 6.85 28.17
CA GLY A 276 3.96 7.95 29.07
C GLY A 276 2.62 7.69 29.76
N LYS A 277 1.54 7.81 29.00
CA LYS A 277 0.17 7.52 29.44
C LYS A 277 -0.42 6.43 28.54
N PRO A 278 -1.46 5.70 29.00
CA PRO A 278 -2.22 4.81 28.13
C PRO A 278 -2.65 5.52 26.85
N LEU A 279 -2.52 4.85 25.71
CA LEU A 279 -2.72 5.43 24.38
C LEU A 279 -3.84 4.68 23.67
N LEU A 280 -4.90 5.37 23.29
CA LEU A 280 -5.97 4.88 22.44
C LEU A 280 -5.67 5.26 20.98
N MET A 281 -5.35 4.27 20.17
CA MET A 281 -5.14 4.42 18.73
C MET A 281 -6.38 4.00 17.95
N LEU A 282 -6.83 4.86 17.04
CA LEU A 282 -7.77 4.54 15.98
C LEU A 282 -7.01 4.39 14.67
N THR A 283 -7.09 3.21 14.06
CA THR A 283 -6.70 3.01 12.66
C THR A 283 -7.95 3.06 11.79
N PHE A 284 -7.97 3.93 10.79
CA PHE A 284 -9.15 4.14 9.96
C PHE A 284 -8.78 4.35 8.48
N ASP A 285 -9.79 4.41 7.62
CA ASP A 285 -9.68 4.80 6.22
C ASP A 285 -10.80 5.81 5.94
N SER A 286 -10.48 6.95 5.32
CA SER A 286 -11.46 8.01 5.04
C SER A 286 -12.60 7.55 4.14
N ASP A 287 -12.34 6.57 3.26
CA ASP A 287 -13.31 6.05 2.31
C ASP A 287 -14.13 4.88 2.89
N CYS A 288 -13.77 4.38 4.08
CA CYS A 288 -14.46 3.26 4.72
C CYS A 288 -15.74 3.72 5.42
N LYS A 289 -16.90 3.22 4.93
CA LYS A 289 -18.23 3.50 5.51
C LYS A 289 -18.34 3.11 6.99
N GLU A 290 -17.65 2.05 7.40
CA GLU A 290 -17.62 1.64 8.80
C GLU A 290 -16.75 2.55 9.66
N CYS A 291 -15.64 3.04 9.11
CA CYS A 291 -14.81 4.07 9.75
C CYS A 291 -15.63 5.35 9.96
N GLN A 292 -16.33 5.82 8.93
CA GLN A 292 -17.21 6.99 9.02
C GLN A 292 -18.32 6.77 10.06
N ALA A 293 -18.94 5.59 10.09
CA ALA A 293 -19.96 5.28 11.10
C ALA A 293 -19.40 5.28 12.53
N LEU A 294 -18.17 4.78 12.74
CA LEU A 294 -17.49 4.81 14.03
C LEU A 294 -17.12 6.24 14.43
N ILE A 295 -16.52 7.01 13.53
CA ILE A 295 -16.08 8.40 13.74
C ILE A 295 -17.29 9.29 14.02
N HIS A 296 -18.33 9.26 13.18
CA HIS A 296 -19.51 10.12 13.35
C HIS A 296 -20.50 9.61 14.42
N GLY A 297 -20.40 8.35 14.82
CA GLY A 297 -21.23 7.73 15.85
C GLY A 297 -20.49 7.61 17.18
N ALA A 298 -19.80 6.48 17.39
CA ALA A 298 -19.23 6.09 18.67
C ALA A 298 -18.21 7.08 19.25
N LEU A 299 -17.47 7.77 18.37
CA LEU A 299 -16.43 8.72 18.78
C LEU A 299 -16.96 10.15 18.89
N ARG A 300 -18.28 10.36 18.82
CA ARG A 300 -18.92 11.69 18.81
C ARG A 300 -19.21 12.26 20.17
N GLY A 301 -19.65 11.44 21.10
CA GLY A 301 -19.97 11.96 22.41
C GLY A 301 -18.72 12.26 23.24
N LYS A 302 -18.91 13.15 24.21
CA LYS A 302 -17.89 13.55 25.19
C LYS A 302 -17.58 12.43 26.19
N ALA A 303 -18.24 11.28 26.11
CA ALA A 303 -18.00 10.20 27.05
C ALA A 303 -16.56 9.66 26.94
N LEU A 304 -15.95 9.74 25.75
CA LEU A 304 -14.54 9.36 25.57
C LEU A 304 -13.56 10.32 26.27
N ASP A 305 -13.97 11.56 26.53
CA ASP A 305 -13.14 12.54 27.26
C ASP A 305 -13.05 12.22 28.76
N SER A 306 -13.92 11.34 29.27
CA SER A 306 -13.84 10.85 30.64
C SER A 306 -12.76 9.79 30.86
N VAL A 307 -12.21 9.23 29.77
CA VAL A 307 -11.17 8.20 29.80
C VAL A 307 -9.80 8.90 29.72
N ASP A 308 -8.95 8.77 30.75
CA ASP A 308 -7.61 9.39 30.78
C ASP A 308 -6.62 8.63 29.88
N VAL A 309 -6.80 8.77 28.57
CA VAL A 309 -5.96 8.17 27.52
C VAL A 309 -5.51 9.22 26.52
N GLN A 310 -4.34 9.04 25.92
CA GLN A 310 -3.95 9.82 24.74
C GLN A 310 -4.69 9.30 23.52
N LYS A 311 -5.36 10.18 22.77
CA LYS A 311 -6.13 9.83 21.57
C LYS A 311 -5.30 10.05 20.31
N PHE A 312 -4.96 8.98 19.59
CA PHE A 312 -4.23 9.02 18.32
C PHE A 312 -5.07 8.41 17.21
N ALA A 313 -5.09 9.04 16.04
CA ALA A 313 -5.72 8.49 14.86
C ALA A 313 -4.70 8.42 13.72
N ILE A 314 -4.72 7.33 12.96
CA ILE A 314 -3.82 7.11 11.83
C ILE A 314 -4.58 6.42 10.71
N GLU A 315 -4.34 6.84 9.47
CA GLU A 315 -4.87 6.12 8.32
C GLU A 315 -4.18 4.75 8.19
N GLY A 316 -4.95 3.70 7.91
CA GLY A 316 -4.42 2.33 7.80
C GLY A 316 -3.28 2.21 6.78
N MET A 317 -3.34 2.97 5.69
CA MET A 317 -2.29 3.03 4.67
C MET A 317 -0.98 3.67 5.14
N LEU A 318 -1.01 4.46 6.22
CA LEU A 318 0.17 5.11 6.82
C LEU A 318 0.76 4.28 7.97
N LEU A 319 0.05 3.24 8.41
CA LEU A 319 0.53 2.31 9.39
C LEU A 319 1.61 1.41 8.76
N ARG A 320 2.81 1.43 9.33
CA ARG A 320 3.95 0.59 8.90
C ARG A 320 4.65 0.01 10.12
N GLY A 321 5.40 -1.07 9.94
CA GLY A 321 6.15 -1.72 11.01
C GLY A 321 5.27 -2.66 11.84
N THR A 322 5.67 -2.89 13.09
CA THR A 322 5.04 -3.87 13.99
C THR A 322 3.57 -3.58 14.29
N LEU A 323 3.17 -2.30 14.28
CA LEU A 323 1.76 -1.93 14.43
C LEU A 323 0.90 -2.37 13.24
N SER A 324 1.47 -2.41 12.03
CA SER A 324 0.74 -2.86 10.84
C SER A 324 0.36 -4.34 10.93
N ASP A 325 1.18 -5.17 11.59
CA ASP A 325 0.88 -6.59 11.77
C ASP A 325 -0.26 -6.82 12.76
N LEU A 326 -0.55 -5.83 13.61
CA LEU A 326 -1.65 -5.88 14.58
C LEU A 326 -2.99 -5.42 13.98
N VAL A 327 -2.99 -4.77 12.82
CA VAL A 327 -4.21 -4.25 12.18
C VAL A 327 -4.50 -5.03 10.91
N HIS A 328 -5.54 -5.86 10.95
CA HIS A 328 -6.00 -6.62 9.78
C HIS A 328 -7.21 -6.00 9.10
N ASN A 329 -8.04 -5.29 9.88
CA ASN A 329 -9.28 -4.68 9.41
C ASN A 329 -9.33 -3.20 9.79
N VAL A 330 -10.09 -2.40 9.05
CA VAL A 330 -10.37 -0.99 9.40
C VAL A 330 -11.89 -0.76 9.45
N PRO A 331 -12.43 -0.08 10.48
CA PRO A 331 -11.69 0.57 11.57
C PRO A 331 -11.19 -0.42 12.62
N THR A 332 -10.05 -0.12 13.23
CA THR A 332 -9.53 -0.83 14.41
C THR A 332 -9.22 0.16 15.53
N LEU A 333 -9.78 -0.06 16.71
CA LEU A 333 -9.44 0.64 17.94
C LEU A 333 -8.52 -0.23 18.78
N MET A 334 -7.38 0.29 19.21
CA MET A 334 -6.46 -0.38 20.12
C MET A 334 -6.08 0.52 21.28
N LEU A 335 -6.11 -0.02 22.48
CA LEU A 335 -5.63 0.64 23.68
C LEU A 335 -4.30 0.00 24.08
N PHE A 336 -3.28 0.83 24.20
CA PHE A 336 -1.95 0.46 24.68
C PHE A 336 -1.78 0.92 26.12
N ASP A 337 -1.19 0.08 26.96
CA ASP A 337 -0.79 0.47 28.31
C ASP A 337 0.48 1.36 28.28
N THR A 338 0.98 1.74 29.46
CA THR A 338 2.20 2.54 29.58
C THR A 338 3.47 1.80 29.20
N LYS A 339 3.43 0.46 29.10
CA LYS A 339 4.56 -0.39 28.67
C LYS A 339 4.51 -0.67 27.15
N GLY A 340 3.46 -0.23 26.46
CA GLY A 340 3.23 -0.45 25.03
C GLY A 340 2.54 -1.77 24.70
N ASN A 341 1.97 -2.48 25.68
CA ASN A 341 1.20 -3.70 25.43
C ASN A 341 -0.22 -3.35 25.02
N VAL A 342 -0.79 -4.10 24.08
CA VAL A 342 -2.20 -3.99 23.70
C VAL A 342 -3.07 -4.61 24.80
N ILE A 343 -3.84 -3.78 25.50
CA ILE A 343 -4.76 -4.20 26.57
C ILE A 343 -6.23 -4.21 26.13
N PHE A 344 -6.55 -3.58 25.00
CA PHE A 344 -7.84 -3.68 24.33
C PHE A 344 -7.66 -3.57 22.83
N LYS A 345 -8.39 -4.38 22.07
CA LYS A 345 -8.47 -4.32 20.61
C LYS A 345 -9.91 -4.59 20.19
N HIS A 346 -10.44 -3.74 19.31
CA HIS A 346 -11.75 -3.91 18.70
C HIS A 346 -11.69 -3.57 17.22
N GLU A 347 -12.35 -4.39 16.40
CA GLU A 347 -12.45 -4.20 14.95
C GLU A 347 -13.92 -3.98 14.56
N GLY A 348 -14.16 -3.01 13.68
CA GLY A 348 -15.51 -2.66 13.21
C GLY A 348 -16.27 -1.71 14.13
N ARG A 349 -17.60 -1.85 14.16
CA ARG A 349 -18.50 -0.90 14.85
C ARG A 349 -18.63 -1.24 16.34
N MET A 350 -18.75 -0.20 17.17
CA MET A 350 -19.03 -0.32 18.61
C MET A 350 -19.91 0.86 19.03
N GLY A 351 -20.83 0.67 19.97
CA GLY A 351 -21.61 1.79 20.52
C GLY A 351 -20.75 2.64 21.47
N GLU A 352 -21.03 3.93 21.61
CA GLU A 352 -20.26 4.83 22.50
C GLU A 352 -20.21 4.32 23.96
N ALA A 353 -21.37 3.95 24.52
CA ALA A 353 -21.46 3.46 25.89
C ALA A 353 -20.74 2.11 26.10
N GLU A 354 -20.74 1.26 25.08
CA GLU A 354 -20.03 -0.01 25.08
C GLU A 354 -18.53 0.21 25.01
N LEU A 355 -18.08 1.14 24.15
CA LEU A 355 -16.68 1.52 24.01
C LEU A 355 -16.11 2.06 25.31
N VAL A 356 -16.77 3.02 25.94
CA VAL A 356 -16.30 3.60 27.21
C VAL A 356 -16.22 2.54 28.31
N ARG A 357 -17.21 1.66 28.40
CA ARG A 357 -17.20 0.55 29.37
C ARG A 357 -16.04 -0.41 29.11
N ALA A 358 -15.82 -0.79 27.86
CA ALA A 358 -14.73 -1.69 27.48
C ALA A 358 -13.35 -1.08 27.78
N LEU A 359 -13.16 0.20 27.48
CA LEU A 359 -11.92 0.92 27.77
C LEU A 359 -11.64 1.01 29.27
N ASN A 360 -12.64 1.37 30.08
CA ASN A 360 -12.48 1.45 31.53
C ASN A 360 -12.15 0.08 32.15
N ASN A 361 -12.80 -0.99 31.67
CA ASN A 361 -12.48 -2.34 32.10
C ASN A 361 -11.05 -2.75 31.73
N ALA A 362 -10.61 -2.44 30.51
CA ALA A 362 -9.26 -2.74 30.06
C ALA A 362 -8.20 -1.97 30.86
N LEU A 363 -8.44 -0.68 31.15
CA LEU A 363 -7.56 0.13 32.00
C LEU A 363 -7.46 -0.42 33.43
N ALA A 364 -8.59 -0.85 34.01
CA ALA A 364 -8.61 -1.43 35.35
C ALA A 364 -7.80 -2.73 35.42
N LEU A 365 -7.87 -3.58 34.37
CA LEU A 365 -7.10 -4.82 34.28
C LEU A 365 -5.60 -4.56 34.03
N GLY A 366 -5.28 -3.59 33.18
CA GLY A 366 -3.90 -3.23 32.86
C GLY A 366 -3.14 -2.60 34.03
N ALA A 367 -3.83 -1.94 34.96
CA ALA A 367 -3.20 -1.35 36.15
C ALA A 367 -2.71 -2.39 37.18
N GLY A 368 -3.16 -3.64 37.08
CA GLY A 368 -2.84 -4.71 38.04
C GLY A 368 -1.61 -5.56 37.72
N GLY A 369 -0.96 -5.37 36.56
CA GLY A 369 0.19 -6.17 36.10
C GLY A 369 1.40 -5.33 35.72
#